data_AF-A0A2T2PD74-F1
#
_entry.id   AF-A0A2T2PD74-F1
#
_cell.length_a   1.000
_cell.length_b   1.000
_cell.length_c   1.000
_cell.angle_alpha   90.00
_cell.angle_beta   90.00
_cell.angle_gamma   90.00
#
_symmetry.space_group_name_H-M   'P 1'
#
loop_
_entity.id
_entity.type
_entity.pdbx_description
1 polymer ?
#
loop_
_entity_poly.entity_id
_entity_poly.type
_entity_poly.pdbx_seq_one_letter_code
_entity_poly.pdbx_strand_id
1 'polypeptide(L)' 'MKAAQYYGQRDIRVNEVPKPTAKDNEAIIAVEWAGICGSDLHEYLIGLLLCRA' A
#
# COMPACT_ATOMS: atom_id res chain seq x y z
N MET A 1 4.23 3.65 12.58
CA MET A 1 3.88 4.62 11.52
C MET A 1 2.62 4.11 10.88
N LYS A 2 1.69 5.00 10.52
CA LYS A 2 0.43 4.59 9.89
C LYS A 2 0.68 4.18 8.44
N ALA A 3 0.10 3.07 8.02
CA ALA A 3 0.12 2.60 6.65
C ALA A 3 -1.26 2.04 6.28
N ALA A 4 -1.76 2.41 5.09
CA ALA A 4 -2.89 1.75 4.47
C ALA A 4 -2.40 0.43 3.84
N GLN A 5 -2.92 -0.70 4.32
CA GLN A 5 -2.57 -2.03 3.85
C GLN A 5 -3.79 -2.70 3.21
N TYR A 6 -3.56 -3.30 2.04
CA TYR A 6 -4.56 -4.04 1.29
C TYR A 6 -4.58 -5.51 1.75
N TYR A 7 -5.75 -6.01 2.12
CA TYR A 7 -5.98 -7.38 2.59
C TYR A 7 -6.85 -8.20 1.64
N GLY A 8 -7.40 -7.58 0.60
CA GLY A 8 -8.28 -8.22 -0.37
C GLY A 8 -9.27 -7.24 -0.96
N GLN A 9 -10.12 -7.75 -1.86
CA GLN A 9 -11.16 -6.96 -2.49
C GLN A 9 -12.00 -6.27 -1.42
N ARG A 10 -12.15 -4.95 -1.53
CA ARG A 10 -12.88 -4.10 -0.58
C ARG A 10 -12.34 -4.10 0.86
N ASP A 11 -11.11 -4.56 1.07
CA ASP A 11 -10.48 -4.64 2.40
C ASP A 11 -9.15 -3.86 2.41
N ILE A 12 -9.22 -2.60 2.81
CA ILE A 12 -8.06 -1.76 3.10
C ILE A 12 -8.17 -1.31 4.56
N ARG A 13 -7.09 -1.47 5.32
CA ARG A 13 -7.04 -1.11 6.74
C ARG A 13 -5.86 -0.19 7.00
N VAL A 14 -6.05 0.79 7.87
CA VAL A 14 -4.97 1.66 8.34
C VAL A 14 -4.43 1.08 9.64
N ASN A 15 -3.22 0.53 9.59
CA ASN A 15 -2.58 -0.08 10.76
C ASN A 15 -1.30 0.68 11.15
N GLU A 16 -0.88 0.51 12.39
CA GLU A 16 0.47 0.89 12.82
C GLU A 16 1.46 -0.19 12.39
N VAL A 17 2.51 0.23 11.66
CA VAL A 17 3.62 -0.62 11.24
C VAL A 17 4.96 -0.07 11.76
N PRO A 18 5.98 -0.90 11.97
CA PRO A 18 7.31 -0.42 12.33
C PRO A 18 7.86 0.54 11.26
N LYS A 19 8.67 1.52 11.67
CA LYS A 19 9.38 2.36 10.72
C LYS A 19 10.41 1.51 9.95
N PRO A 20 10.53 1.66 8.62
CA PRO A 20 11.55 0.95 7.86
C PRO A 20 12.94 1.43 8.26
N THR A 21 13.95 0.57 8.05
CA THR A 21 15.37 0.91 8.18
C THR A 21 16.00 0.83 6.80
N ALA A 22 16.66 1.90 6.35
CA ALA A 22 17.35 1.91 5.06
C ALA A 22 18.61 1.05 5.10
N LYS A 23 18.85 0.31 4.01
CA LYS A 23 20.12 -0.37 3.72
C LYS A 23 21.04 0.52 2.89
N ASP A 24 22.20 -0.01 2.54
CA ASP A 24 23.15 0.65 1.65
C ASP A 24 22.48 0.99 0.31
N ASN A 25 22.58 2.27 -0.09
CA ASN A 25 21.96 2.86 -1.28
C ASN A 25 20.43 3.03 -1.24
N GLU A 26 19.81 3.02 -0.06
CA GLU A 26 18.39 3.35 0.11
C GLU A 26 18.20 4.69 0.87
N ALA A 27 17.03 5.30 0.73
CA ALA A 27 16.64 6.48 1.48
C ALA A 27 15.25 6.30 2.11
N ILE A 28 15.07 6.77 3.35
CA ILE A 28 13.76 6.83 3.99
C ILE A 28 13.11 8.17 3.63
N ILE A 29 11.92 8.10 3.04
CA ILE A 29 11.15 9.28 2.66
C ILE A 29 9.99 9.49 3.63
N ALA A 30 9.86 10.70 4.16
CA ALA A 30 8.67 11.14 4.86
C ALA A 30 7.64 11.59 3.82
N VAL A 31 6.61 10.77 3.59
CA VAL A 31 5.58 11.04 2.60
C VAL A 31 4.61 12.10 3.13
N GLU A 32 4.55 13.26 2.46
CA GLU A 32 3.58 14.32 2.76
C GLU A 32 2.22 14.05 2.07
N TRP A 33 2.25 13.59 0.81
CA TRP A 33 1.07 13.33 -0.01
C TRP A 33 1.23 12.09 -0.87
N ALA A 34 0.16 11.30 -0.98
CA ALA A 34 0.06 10.16 -1.88
C ALA A 34 -1.28 10.23 -2.63
N GLY A 35 -1.21 10.38 -3.96
CA GLY A 35 -2.40 10.35 -4.82
C GLY A 35 -2.86 8.91 -5.07
N ILE A 36 -4.14 8.76 -5.40
CA ILE A 36 -4.72 7.48 -5.84
C ILE A 36 -4.73 7.40 -7.36
N CYS A 37 -4.39 6.24 -7.90
CA CYS A 37 -4.46 5.92 -9.32
C CYS A 37 -5.72 5.09 -9.62
N GLY A 38 -6.13 5.04 -10.88
CA GLY A 38 -7.20 4.13 -11.33
C GLY A 38 -6.87 2.65 -11.10
N SER A 39 -5.59 2.27 -11.08
CA SER A 39 -5.14 0.91 -10.74
C SER A 39 -5.48 0.54 -9.30
N ASP A 40 -5.31 1.46 -8.35
CA ASP A 40 -5.61 1.22 -6.94
C ASP A 40 -7.11 0.97 -6.76
N LEU A 41 -7.93 1.74 -7.49
CA LEU A 41 -9.38 1.55 -7.50
C LEU A 41 -9.78 0.22 -8.14
N HIS A 42 -9.14 -0.17 -9.23
CA HIS A 42 -9.38 -1.48 -9.85
C HIS A 42 -9.04 -2.62 -8.90
N GLU A 43 -7.90 -2.56 -8.18
CA GLU A 43 -7.54 -3.57 -7.18
C GLU A 43 -8.54 -3.62 -6.04
N TYR A 44 -8.97 -2.47 -5.53
CA TYR A 44 -9.97 -2.40 -4.46
C TYR A 44 -11.32 -3.00 -4.88
N LEU A 45 -11.79 -2.73 -6.10
CA LEU A 45 -13.12 -3.14 -6.56
C LEU A 45 -13.17 -4.57 -7.12
N ILE A 46 -12.15 -4.95 -7.88
CA ILE A 46 -12.15 -6.19 -8.68
C ILE A 46 -11.23 -7.25 -8.05
N GLY A 47 -10.29 -6.84 -7.21
CA GLY A 47 -9.26 -7.71 -6.64
C GLY A 47 -7.99 -7.73 -7.49
N LEU A 48 -6.96 -8.41 -7.00
CA LEU A 48 -5.66 -8.47 -7.67
C LEU A 48 -5.78 -9.27 -8.99
N LEU A 49 -5.68 -8.56 -10.12
CA LEU A 49 -5.79 -9.16 -11.46
C LEU A 49 -4.75 -10.26 -11.73
N LEU A 50 -3.62 -10.24 -11.01
CA LEU A 50 -2.49 -11.15 -11.17
C LEU A 50 -2.61 -12.49 -10.43
N CYS A 51 -3.64 -12.69 -9.60
CA CYS A 51 -3.87 -13.95 -8.91
C CYS A 51 -5.35 -14.33 -8.99
N ARG A 52 -5.78 -14.83 -10.16
CA ARG A 52 -6.96 -15.71 -10.19
C ARG A 52 -6.53 -17.01 -9.51
N ALA A 53 -7.03 -17.26 -8.31
CA ALA A 53 -7.06 -18.61 -7.74
C ALA A 53 -7.92 -19.53 -8.62
#